data_AF-A0A4V3DL65-F1
#
_entry.id   AF-A0A4V3DL65-F1
#
_cell.length_a   1.000
_cell.length_b   1.000
_cell.length_c   1.000
_cell.angle_alpha   90.00
_cell.angle_beta   90.00
_cell.angle_gamma   90.00
#
_symmetry.space_group_name_H-M   'P 1'
#
loop_
_entity.id
_entity.type
_entity.pdbx_description
1 polymer ?
#
loop_
_entity_poly.entity_id
_entity_poly.type
_entity_poly.pdbx_seq_one_letter_code
_entity_poly.pdbx_strand_id
1 'polypeptide(L)'
;MPFDAAMSAVTALAGRKVCVLASGDPFFHGVGVTLARKIPAEEMRTIPAPSSISLATARMGWALQDVETVSLHGRPTDLIRPLLHPGARILALTSDEAAPAAIAALLAGIGFGPTRITVLEALGGASERMRSTLAASFSIENINPLNVLALEIESTPQARILPLAHGLADDLFEHDGQITKREVRALTLSALSPRRGKLLWDIGAGSGSIAIEWMLAHPSLNAIAIEANPERAARIGRNAAAFGVPGLAIVQGTAPAALADLETPDAIFIGGGGSDPDVLDAAIRALHPGGRLVANAVTLEMEALLIARHDGLGGTLTRISVARAASVGSMTGWKPAMPITQWSWEKP
;
A
#
# COMPACT_ATOMS: atom_id res chain seq x y z
N MET A 1 26.27 -2.63 5.83
CA MET A 1 26.56 -1.55 4.87
C MET A 1 27.84 -0.84 5.28
N PRO A 2 28.78 -0.55 4.35
CA PRO A 2 30.04 0.13 4.67
C PRO A 2 29.91 1.63 5.00
N PHE A 3 28.73 2.24 4.80
CA PHE A 3 28.48 3.64 5.10
C PHE A 3 27.35 3.80 6.12
N ASP A 4 27.50 4.76 7.04
CA ASP A 4 26.44 5.21 7.93
C ASP A 4 25.44 6.12 7.17
N ALA A 5 24.28 6.37 7.76
CA ALA A 5 23.26 7.24 7.15
C ALA A 5 23.73 8.71 6.99
N ALA A 6 24.76 9.11 7.74
CA ALA A 6 25.34 10.44 7.67
C ALA A 6 26.40 10.59 6.56
N MET A 7 26.81 9.47 5.94
CA MET A 7 27.94 9.37 5.02
C MET A 7 29.23 9.97 5.60
N SER A 8 29.44 9.84 6.92
CA SER A 8 30.49 10.57 7.67
C SER A 8 31.89 10.38 7.10
N ALA A 9 32.20 9.16 6.64
CA ALA A 9 33.50 8.84 6.05
C ALA A 9 33.75 9.60 4.73
N VAL A 10 32.70 9.88 3.96
CA VAL A 10 32.80 10.62 2.69
C VAL A 10 32.82 12.12 2.96
N THR A 11 31.93 12.61 3.83
CA THR A 11 31.83 14.04 4.15
C THR A 11 33.07 14.55 4.89
N ALA A 12 33.74 13.72 5.69
CA ALA A 12 35.02 14.05 6.33
C ALA A 12 36.16 14.30 5.32
N LEU A 13 35.99 13.93 4.05
CA LEU A 13 36.97 14.13 2.98
C LEU A 13 36.62 15.33 2.07
N ALA A 14 35.75 16.23 2.53
CA ALA A 14 35.38 17.45 1.80
C ALA A 14 36.61 18.23 1.31
N GLY A 15 36.52 18.78 0.09
CA GLY A 15 37.63 19.47 -0.58
C GLY A 15 38.68 18.54 -1.22
N ARG A 16 38.55 17.22 -1.08
CA ARG A 16 39.41 16.23 -1.76
C ARG A 16 38.66 15.56 -2.93
N LYS A 17 39.43 15.00 -3.86
CA LYS A 17 38.89 14.10 -4.90
C LYS A 17 38.62 12.73 -4.28
N VAL A 18 37.35 12.36 -4.17
CA VAL A 18 36.90 11.07 -3.60
C VAL A 18 36.20 10.26 -4.69
N CYS A 19 36.54 8.97 -4.80
CA CYS A 19 35.82 8.02 -5.64
C CYS A 19 35.02 7.08 -4.75
N VAL A 20 33.70 7.05 -4.94
CA VAL A 20 32.81 6.09 -4.28
C VAL A 20 32.41 5.02 -5.29
N LEU A 21 32.77 3.77 -5.01
CA LEU A 21 32.34 2.63 -5.81
C LEU A 21 31.02 2.11 -5.28
N ALA A 22 30.03 2.00 -6.17
CA ALA A 22 28.72 1.44 -5.89
C ALA A 22 28.44 0.30 -6.88
N SER A 23 27.65 -0.69 -6.44
CA SER A 23 27.18 -1.76 -7.32
C SER A 23 26.06 -1.27 -8.23
N GLY A 24 26.22 -1.40 -9.55
CA GLY A 24 25.20 -1.05 -10.53
C GLY A 24 24.99 0.47 -10.67
N ASP A 25 23.73 0.89 -10.84
CA ASP A 25 23.35 2.29 -10.89
C ASP A 25 23.29 2.88 -9.46
N PRO A 26 24.11 3.90 -9.12
CA PRO A 26 24.10 4.50 -7.79
C PRO A 26 22.74 5.07 -7.35
N PHE A 27 21.84 5.41 -8.29
CA PHE A 27 20.54 5.99 -8.01
C PHE A 27 19.38 5.00 -8.08
N PHE A 28 19.63 3.74 -8.45
CA PHE A 28 18.62 2.68 -8.42
C PHE A 28 18.79 1.81 -7.18
N HIS A 29 18.11 2.17 -6.08
CA HIS A 29 18.28 1.54 -4.76
C HIS A 29 19.73 1.52 -4.23
N GLY A 30 20.60 2.37 -4.80
CA GLY A 30 22.01 2.47 -4.45
C GLY A 30 22.33 3.60 -3.47
N VAL A 31 23.63 3.75 -3.18
CA VAL A 31 24.16 4.74 -2.23
C VAL A 31 24.06 6.20 -2.72
N GLY A 32 23.83 6.43 -4.02
CA GLY A 32 23.80 7.75 -4.64
C GLY A 32 22.73 8.67 -4.07
N VAL A 33 21.53 8.15 -3.77
CA VAL A 33 20.48 8.94 -3.12
C VAL A 33 20.88 9.35 -1.70
N THR A 34 21.56 8.48 -0.95
CA THR A 34 22.05 8.80 0.39
C THR A 34 23.14 9.86 0.35
N LEU A 35 24.04 9.81 -0.64
CA LEU A 35 25.06 10.85 -0.89
C LEU A 35 24.41 12.19 -1.26
N ALA A 36 23.43 12.19 -2.17
CA ALA A 36 22.76 13.40 -2.65
C ALA A 36 21.99 14.16 -1.56
N ARG A 37 21.67 13.51 -0.43
CA ARG A 37 21.08 14.18 0.75
C ARG A 37 22.10 15.02 1.54
N LYS A 38 23.40 14.81 1.30
CA LYS A 38 24.50 15.41 2.07
C LYS A 38 25.45 16.23 1.21
N ILE A 39 25.60 15.86 -0.05
CA ILE A 39 26.53 16.47 -0.99
C ILE A 39 25.71 17.02 -2.17
N PRO A 40 25.86 18.31 -2.54
CA PRO A 40 25.18 18.89 -3.69
C PRO A 40 25.52 18.17 -5.00
N ALA A 41 24.58 18.17 -5.95
CA ALA A 41 24.75 17.46 -7.22
C ALA A 41 25.91 18.03 -8.05
N GLU A 42 26.16 19.34 -7.98
CA GLU A 42 27.27 20.02 -8.65
C GLU A 42 28.66 19.58 -8.15
N GLU A 43 28.75 19.03 -6.93
CA GLU A 43 29.98 18.48 -6.37
C GLU A 43 30.18 16.99 -6.69
N MET A 44 29.19 16.36 -7.35
CA MET A 44 29.20 14.94 -7.67
C MET A 44 29.24 14.71 -9.18
N ARG A 45 30.20 13.91 -9.63
CA ARG A 45 30.17 13.30 -10.97
C ARG A 45 29.70 11.86 -10.85
N THR A 46 28.44 11.60 -11.17
CA THR A 46 27.89 10.24 -11.20
C THR A 46 28.15 9.58 -12.55
N ILE A 47 28.67 8.36 -12.51
CA ILE A 47 28.86 7.50 -13.70
C ILE A 47 27.99 6.26 -13.49
N PRO A 48 26.79 6.19 -14.09
CA PRO A 48 25.91 5.03 -13.91
C PRO A 48 26.43 3.82 -14.68
N ALA A 49 26.32 2.64 -14.07
CA ALA A 49 26.42 1.36 -14.76
C ALA A 49 25.01 0.77 -14.98
N PRO A 50 24.83 -0.19 -15.90
CA PRO A 50 23.55 -0.88 -16.06
C PRO A 50 23.02 -1.40 -14.71
N SER A 51 21.79 -1.05 -14.37
CA SER A 51 21.15 -1.51 -13.13
C SER A 51 20.87 -3.01 -13.19
N SER A 52 20.60 -3.62 -12.04
CA SER A 52 20.18 -5.02 -11.97
C SER A 52 18.89 -5.28 -12.78
N ILE A 53 17.99 -4.30 -12.86
CA ILE A 53 16.78 -4.35 -13.68
C ILE A 53 17.11 -4.30 -15.18
N SER A 54 18.00 -3.41 -15.60
CA SER A 54 18.44 -3.33 -17.01
C SER A 54 19.15 -4.62 -17.44
N LEU A 55 19.98 -5.19 -16.57
CA LEU A 55 20.64 -6.48 -16.82
C LEU A 55 19.61 -7.61 -16.88
N ALA A 56 18.68 -7.66 -15.93
CA ALA A 56 17.64 -8.69 -15.87
C ALA A 56 16.73 -8.69 -17.10
N THR A 57 16.21 -7.52 -17.49
CA THR A 57 15.38 -7.38 -18.70
C THR A 57 16.12 -7.78 -19.97
N ALA A 58 17.40 -7.42 -20.10
CA ALA A 58 18.23 -7.86 -21.23
C ALA A 58 18.41 -9.38 -21.29
N ARG A 59 18.51 -10.07 -20.13
CA ARG A 59 18.60 -11.54 -20.09
C ARG A 59 17.27 -12.23 -20.36
N MET A 60 16.18 -11.64 -19.88
CA MET A 60 14.85 -12.18 -20.09
C MET A 60 14.26 -11.83 -21.47
N GLY A 61 14.88 -10.90 -22.20
CA GLY A 61 14.34 -10.38 -23.46
C GLY A 61 13.05 -9.57 -23.25
N TRP A 62 12.91 -8.90 -22.10
CA TRP A 62 11.73 -8.14 -21.74
C TRP A 62 11.91 -6.65 -22.07
N ALA A 63 10.85 -6.02 -22.54
CA ALA A 63 10.79 -4.57 -22.68
C ALA A 63 10.70 -3.94 -21.29
N LEU A 64 11.63 -3.04 -20.95
CA LEU A 64 11.74 -2.48 -19.62
C LEU A 64 10.48 -1.71 -19.18
N GLN A 65 9.84 -1.01 -20.10
CA GLN A 65 8.62 -0.24 -19.84
C GLN A 65 7.37 -1.11 -19.59
N ASP A 66 7.43 -2.41 -19.90
CA ASP A 66 6.31 -3.36 -19.73
C ASP A 66 6.48 -4.23 -18.47
N VAL A 67 7.49 -3.95 -17.64
CA VAL A 67 7.84 -4.74 -16.46
C VAL A 67 7.56 -3.95 -15.20
N GLU A 68 6.77 -4.54 -14.31
CA GLU A 68 6.59 -4.02 -12.97
C GLU A 68 7.85 -4.26 -12.15
N THR A 69 8.29 -3.24 -11.41
CA THR A 69 9.48 -3.34 -10.57
C THR A 69 9.13 -3.14 -9.11
N VAL A 70 9.61 -4.04 -8.26
CA VAL A 70 9.38 -3.97 -6.82
C VAL A 70 10.67 -4.25 -6.06
N SER A 71 10.94 -3.44 -5.06
CA SER A 71 12.03 -3.71 -4.13
C SER A 71 11.47 -4.38 -2.89
N LEU A 72 11.88 -5.62 -2.66
CA LEU A 72 11.63 -6.40 -1.44
C LEU A 72 12.90 -6.47 -0.56
N HIS A 73 13.99 -5.86 -1.00
CA HIS A 73 15.25 -5.75 -0.25
C HIS A 73 15.03 -4.95 1.04
N GLY A 74 15.14 -5.64 2.19
CA GLY A 74 14.87 -5.07 3.51
C GLY A 74 13.42 -4.64 3.73
N ARG A 75 12.47 -5.14 2.93
CA ARG A 75 11.05 -4.77 2.97
C ARG A 75 10.15 -6.01 3.00
N PRO A 76 8.89 -5.90 3.49
CA PRO A 76 7.97 -7.02 3.50
C PRO A 76 7.69 -7.58 2.10
N THR A 77 7.67 -8.91 1.98
CA THR A 77 7.36 -9.62 0.73
C THR A 77 5.93 -9.39 0.25
N ASP A 78 5.01 -9.07 1.16
CA ASP A 78 3.61 -8.78 0.86
C ASP A 78 3.42 -7.61 -0.13
N LEU A 79 4.40 -6.72 -0.27
CA LEU A 79 4.38 -5.61 -1.24
C LEU A 79 4.24 -6.07 -2.70
N ILE A 80 4.52 -7.34 -2.99
CA ILE A 80 4.36 -7.89 -4.33
C ILE A 80 2.88 -8.11 -4.71
N ARG A 81 1.99 -8.28 -3.73
CA ARG A 81 0.61 -8.73 -3.93
C ARG A 81 -0.22 -7.86 -4.89
N PRO A 82 -0.14 -6.51 -4.84
CA PRO A 82 -0.90 -5.67 -5.77
C PRO A 82 -0.46 -5.80 -7.23
N LEU A 83 0.73 -6.35 -7.48
CA LEU A 83 1.28 -6.52 -8.83
C LEU A 83 0.92 -7.87 -9.46
N LEU A 84 0.29 -8.77 -8.70
CA LEU A 84 0.02 -10.14 -9.13
C LEU A 84 -1.22 -10.21 -10.04
N HIS A 85 -0.99 -9.97 -11.33
CA HIS A 85 -1.97 -10.12 -12.39
C HIS A 85 -1.46 -11.17 -13.40
N PRO A 86 -2.28 -12.17 -13.79
CA PRO A 86 -1.89 -13.13 -14.83
C PRO A 86 -1.39 -12.43 -16.11
N GLY A 87 -0.26 -12.91 -16.64
CA GLY A 87 0.42 -12.31 -17.79
C GLY A 87 1.35 -11.12 -17.45
N ALA A 88 1.32 -10.61 -16.22
CA ALA A 88 2.26 -9.58 -15.79
C ALA A 88 3.70 -10.12 -15.69
N ARG A 89 4.66 -9.24 -15.94
CA ARG A 89 6.08 -9.50 -15.73
C ARG A 89 6.57 -8.63 -14.59
N ILE A 90 7.16 -9.26 -13.57
CA ILE A 90 7.65 -8.56 -12.39
C ILE A 90 9.15 -8.82 -12.23
N LEU A 91 9.92 -7.77 -11.94
CA LEU A 91 11.26 -7.88 -11.41
C LEU A 91 11.27 -7.48 -9.93
N ALA A 92 11.55 -8.46 -9.07
CA ALA A 92 11.64 -8.27 -7.63
C ALA A 92 13.09 -8.28 -7.15
N LEU A 93 13.53 -7.18 -6.54
CA LEU A 93 14.83 -7.10 -5.86
C LEU A 93 14.72 -7.76 -4.49
N THR A 94 15.65 -8.63 -4.13
CA THR A 94 15.58 -9.42 -2.89
C THR A 94 16.68 -9.04 -1.89
N SER A 95 16.56 -9.54 -0.66
CA SER A 95 17.48 -9.26 0.43
C SER A 95 18.69 -10.19 0.46
N ASP A 96 18.47 -11.47 0.15
CA ASP A 96 19.36 -12.57 0.47
C ASP A 96 18.99 -13.83 -0.34
N GLU A 97 19.70 -14.93 -0.05
CA GLU A 97 19.51 -16.25 -0.65
C GLU A 97 18.19 -16.95 -0.25
N ALA A 98 17.54 -16.54 0.84
CA ALA A 98 16.32 -17.16 1.36
C ALA A 98 15.04 -16.53 0.76
N ALA A 99 15.12 -15.25 0.37
CA ALA A 99 14.00 -14.50 -0.19
C ALA A 99 13.32 -15.18 -1.41
N PRO A 100 14.04 -15.80 -2.37
CA PRO A 100 13.41 -16.55 -3.45
C PRO A 100 12.43 -17.65 -3.00
N ALA A 101 12.82 -18.45 -2.00
CA ALA A 101 11.98 -19.49 -1.45
C ALA A 101 10.77 -18.92 -0.71
N ALA A 102 10.96 -17.83 0.05
CA ALA A 102 9.87 -17.15 0.74
C ALA A 102 8.84 -16.54 -0.23
N ILE A 103 9.29 -15.93 -1.33
CA ILE A 103 8.42 -15.37 -2.37
C ILE A 103 7.69 -16.50 -3.11
N ALA A 104 8.37 -17.59 -3.46
CA ALA A 104 7.74 -18.76 -4.06
C ALA A 104 6.64 -19.36 -3.16
N ALA A 105 6.92 -19.52 -1.87
CA ALA A 105 5.97 -20.02 -0.89
C ALA A 105 4.75 -19.10 -0.73
N LEU A 106 4.97 -17.78 -0.70
CA LEU A 106 3.90 -16.79 -0.73
C LEU A 106 3.01 -17.00 -1.97
N LEU A 107 3.60 -16.96 -3.17
CA LEU A 107 2.88 -17.10 -4.43
C LEU A 107 2.07 -18.40 -4.48
N ALA A 108 2.68 -19.53 -4.11
CA ALA A 108 2.00 -20.82 -4.05
C ALA A 108 0.81 -20.79 -3.07
N GLY A 109 0.98 -20.20 -1.88
CA GLY A 109 -0.04 -20.11 -0.84
C GLY A 109 -1.26 -19.27 -1.20
N ILE A 110 -1.15 -18.36 -2.19
CA ILE A 110 -2.26 -17.48 -2.62
C ILE A 110 -2.74 -17.77 -4.06
N GLY A 111 -2.47 -18.96 -4.57
CA GLY A 111 -2.98 -19.45 -5.86
C GLY A 111 -2.17 -19.03 -7.08
N PHE A 112 -0.98 -18.45 -6.90
CA PHE A 112 -0.03 -18.11 -7.96
C PHE A 112 1.07 -19.16 -8.11
N GLY A 113 0.86 -20.38 -7.62
CA GLY A 113 1.78 -21.51 -7.75
C GLY A 113 2.29 -21.81 -9.17
N PRO A 114 1.47 -21.64 -10.24
CA PRO A 114 1.93 -21.81 -11.63
C PRO A 114 2.89 -20.72 -12.14
N THR A 115 3.09 -19.62 -11.39
CA THR A 115 4.01 -18.55 -11.77
C THR A 115 5.42 -19.11 -12.00
N ARG A 116 6.00 -18.77 -13.15
CA ARG A 116 7.39 -19.10 -13.45
C ARG A 116 8.30 -18.09 -12.76
N ILE A 117 9.23 -18.60 -11.97
CA ILE A 117 10.25 -17.84 -11.26
C ILE A 117 11.59 -18.14 -11.90
N THR A 118 12.25 -17.11 -12.43
CA THR A 118 13.65 -17.16 -12.85
C THR A 118 14.49 -16.39 -11.83
N VAL A 119 15.36 -17.11 -11.12
CA VAL A 119 16.36 -16.53 -10.21
C VAL A 119 17.56 -16.09 -11.06
N LEU A 120 17.82 -14.79 -11.07
CA LEU A 120 18.93 -14.15 -11.77
C LEU A 120 20.00 -13.78 -10.74
N GLU A 121 21.10 -14.50 -10.76
CA GLU A 121 22.14 -14.45 -9.73
C GLU A 121 23.39 -13.73 -10.25
N ALA A 122 23.99 -12.88 -9.42
CA ALA A 122 25.27 -12.21 -9.68
C ALA A 122 25.38 -11.58 -11.09
N LEU A 123 24.28 -10.96 -11.56
CA LEU A 123 24.17 -10.36 -12.89
C LEU A 123 25.34 -9.42 -13.21
N GLY A 124 25.95 -9.61 -14.39
CA GLY A 124 27.11 -8.86 -14.87
C GLY A 124 28.46 -9.33 -14.30
N GLY A 125 28.47 -10.29 -13.37
CA GLY A 125 29.68 -10.82 -12.74
C GLY A 125 30.14 -12.16 -13.29
N ALA A 126 31.33 -12.61 -12.86
CA ALA A 126 31.88 -13.91 -13.26
C ALA A 126 31.08 -15.12 -12.74
N SER A 127 30.24 -14.92 -11.72
CA SER A 127 29.36 -15.94 -11.15
C SER A 127 27.92 -15.81 -11.63
N GLU A 128 27.67 -15.06 -12.72
CA GLU A 128 26.33 -14.89 -13.27
C GLU A 128 25.67 -16.24 -13.56
N ARG A 129 24.44 -16.42 -13.07
CA ARG A 129 23.68 -17.66 -13.26
C ARG A 129 22.19 -17.36 -13.36
N MET A 130 21.49 -18.13 -14.20
CA MET A 130 20.04 -18.08 -14.32
C MET A 130 19.46 -19.47 -14.09
N ARG A 131 18.44 -19.56 -13.24
CA ARG A 131 17.73 -20.82 -12.95
C ARG A 131 16.24 -20.57 -12.87
N SER A 132 15.46 -21.40 -13.54
CA SER A 132 14.00 -21.24 -13.59
C SER A 132 13.28 -22.43 -12.98
N THR A 133 12.19 -22.18 -12.25
CA THR A 133 11.26 -23.16 -11.72
C THR A 133 9.86 -22.55 -11.60
N LEU A 134 8.86 -23.33 -11.19
CA LEU A 134 7.55 -22.80 -10.81
C LEU A 134 7.54 -22.46 -9.32
N ALA A 135 6.71 -21.50 -8.93
CA ALA A 135 6.52 -21.14 -7.52
C ALA A 135 6.09 -22.35 -6.67
N ALA A 136 5.16 -23.17 -7.18
CA ALA A 136 4.66 -24.36 -6.47
C ALA A 136 5.69 -25.50 -6.34
N SER A 137 6.71 -25.53 -7.18
CA SER A 137 7.75 -26.57 -7.20
C SER A 137 9.14 -25.98 -6.96
N PHE A 138 9.21 -24.90 -6.19
CA PHE A 138 10.45 -24.20 -5.96
C PHE A 138 11.43 -25.06 -5.15
N SER A 139 12.54 -25.44 -5.76
CA SER A 139 13.57 -26.34 -5.19
C SER A 139 14.99 -25.87 -5.49
N ILE A 140 15.16 -24.60 -5.86
CA ILE A 140 16.46 -24.03 -6.18
C ILE A 140 17.22 -23.78 -4.87
N GLU A 141 18.30 -24.53 -4.66
CA GLU A 141 19.19 -24.40 -3.51
C GLU A 141 20.47 -23.63 -3.85
N ASN A 142 21.23 -23.22 -2.84
CA ASN A 142 22.52 -22.53 -3.01
C ASN A 142 22.40 -21.30 -3.92
N ILE A 143 21.46 -20.42 -3.59
CA ILE A 143 21.22 -19.18 -4.33
C ILE A 143 22.26 -18.14 -3.91
N ASN A 144 22.80 -17.40 -4.87
CA ASN A 144 23.66 -16.27 -4.58
C ASN A 144 22.86 -15.18 -3.82
N PRO A 145 23.38 -14.64 -2.70
CA PRO A 145 22.72 -13.54 -1.99
C PRO A 145 22.44 -12.31 -2.87
N LEU A 146 23.25 -12.10 -3.92
CA LEU A 146 22.98 -11.11 -4.96
C LEU A 146 22.08 -11.73 -6.03
N ASN A 147 20.76 -11.66 -5.81
CA ASN A 147 19.78 -12.15 -6.76
C ASN A 147 18.66 -11.15 -7.06
N VAL A 148 18.04 -11.32 -8.23
CA VAL A 148 16.79 -10.67 -8.65
C VAL A 148 15.87 -11.78 -9.15
N LEU A 149 14.58 -11.69 -8.80
CA LEU A 149 13.59 -12.59 -9.35
C LEU A 149 12.90 -11.96 -10.56
N ALA A 150 12.92 -12.68 -11.67
CA ALA A 150 12.05 -12.44 -12.80
C ALA A 150 10.85 -13.37 -12.69
N LEU A 151 9.65 -12.80 -12.63
CA LEU A 151 8.40 -13.52 -12.45
C LEU A 151 7.51 -13.34 -13.69
N GLU A 152 7.09 -14.44 -14.28
CA GLU A 152 6.03 -14.47 -15.30
C GLU A 152 4.76 -14.99 -14.62
N ILE A 153 3.86 -14.06 -14.29
CA ILE A 153 2.76 -14.31 -13.37
C ILE A 153 1.70 -15.18 -14.04
N GLU A 154 1.42 -16.31 -13.40
CA GLU A 154 0.36 -17.25 -13.76
C GLU A 154 -0.38 -17.67 -12.50
N SER A 155 -1.67 -17.98 -12.64
CA SER A 155 -2.54 -18.20 -11.48
C SER A 155 -3.49 -19.37 -11.69
N THR A 156 -3.96 -19.94 -10.57
CA THR A 156 -5.10 -20.84 -10.58
C THR A 156 -6.41 -20.02 -10.60
N PRO A 157 -7.57 -20.65 -10.90
CA PRO A 157 -8.87 -19.98 -10.80
C PRO A 157 -9.23 -19.52 -9.37
N GLN A 158 -8.55 -20.06 -8.35
CA GLN A 158 -8.76 -19.72 -6.93
C GLN A 158 -7.80 -18.62 -6.45
N ALA A 159 -6.94 -18.09 -7.33
CA ALA A 159 -5.99 -17.08 -6.95
C ALA A 159 -6.67 -15.80 -6.49
N ARG A 160 -6.12 -15.20 -5.43
CA ARG A 160 -6.61 -13.93 -4.89
C ARG A 160 -6.03 -12.77 -5.69
N ILE A 161 -6.62 -12.49 -6.85
CA ILE A 161 -6.26 -11.36 -7.70
C ILE A 161 -6.94 -10.09 -7.18
N LEU A 162 -6.17 -9.04 -6.93
CA LEU A 162 -6.69 -7.75 -6.45
C LEU A 162 -7.15 -6.89 -7.64
N PRO A 163 -8.42 -6.44 -7.69
CA PRO A 163 -8.87 -5.47 -8.67
C PRO A 163 -8.14 -4.12 -8.55
N LEU A 164 -7.96 -3.43 -9.68
CA LEU A 164 -7.32 -2.11 -9.74
C LEU A 164 -8.26 -0.96 -9.34
N ALA A 165 -9.57 -1.18 -9.35
CA ALA A 165 -10.57 -0.17 -9.02
C ALA A 165 -10.95 -0.22 -7.54
N HIS A 166 -11.41 0.91 -7.02
CA HIS A 166 -11.99 0.99 -5.68
C HIS A 166 -13.29 0.20 -5.54
N GLY A 167 -13.70 -0.08 -4.30
CA GLY A 167 -14.88 -0.87 -3.99
C GLY A 167 -14.60 -2.36 -4.17
N LEU A 168 -13.49 -2.82 -3.57
CA LEU A 168 -13.12 -4.23 -3.54
C LEU A 168 -14.22 -5.05 -2.86
N ALA A 169 -14.38 -6.30 -3.27
CA ALA A 169 -15.41 -7.17 -2.71
C ALA A 169 -15.20 -7.35 -1.18
N ASP A 170 -16.29 -7.35 -0.41
CA ASP A 170 -16.23 -7.33 1.05
C ASP A 170 -15.56 -8.59 1.63
N ASP A 171 -15.67 -9.72 0.92
CA ASP A 171 -15.11 -11.02 1.27
C ASP A 171 -13.58 -11.12 1.10
N LEU A 172 -12.97 -10.14 0.44
CA LEU A 172 -11.51 -10.01 0.40
C LEU A 172 -10.92 -9.53 1.73
N PHE A 173 -11.76 -9.02 2.63
CA PHE A 173 -11.39 -8.50 3.95
C PHE A 173 -11.89 -9.45 5.04
N GLU A 174 -11.03 -9.71 6.03
CA GLU A 174 -11.50 -10.22 7.30
C GLU A 174 -12.37 -9.14 7.98
N HIS A 175 -13.58 -9.51 8.43
CA HIS A 175 -14.49 -8.61 9.14
C HIS A 175 -15.50 -9.37 10.03
N ASP A 176 -16.02 -8.71 11.07
CA ASP A 176 -17.08 -9.22 11.97
C ASP A 176 -18.50 -8.79 11.55
N GLY A 177 -18.65 -8.33 10.31
CA GLY A 177 -19.89 -7.76 9.77
C GLY A 177 -19.89 -6.23 9.79
N GLN A 178 -18.99 -5.59 10.55
CA GLN A 178 -18.77 -4.15 10.51
C GLN A 178 -17.69 -3.81 9.47
N ILE A 179 -18.15 -3.60 8.23
CA ILE A 179 -17.33 -3.15 7.11
C ILE A 179 -18.13 -2.14 6.29
N THR A 180 -17.45 -1.07 5.83
CA THR A 180 -18.00 -0.17 4.81
C THR A 180 -18.20 -0.98 3.53
N LYS A 181 -19.45 -1.21 3.13
CA LYS A 181 -19.80 -2.04 1.98
C LYS A 181 -19.20 -1.50 0.69
N ARG A 182 -18.81 -2.38 -0.22
CA ARG A 182 -18.03 -2.04 -1.42
C ARG A 182 -18.53 -0.82 -2.21
N GLU A 183 -19.84 -0.64 -2.41
CA GLU A 183 -20.40 0.48 -3.17
C GLU A 183 -20.22 1.79 -2.42
N VAL A 184 -20.45 1.76 -1.10
CA VAL A 184 -20.24 2.90 -0.20
C VAL A 184 -18.75 3.23 -0.14
N ARG A 185 -17.89 2.21 -0.04
CA ARG A 185 -16.42 2.37 0.00
C ARG A 185 -15.88 2.98 -1.29
N ALA A 186 -16.39 2.59 -2.45
CA ALA A 186 -16.06 3.23 -3.72
C ALA A 186 -16.45 4.73 -3.73
N LEU A 187 -17.66 5.06 -3.27
CA LEU A 187 -18.12 6.46 -3.18
C LEU A 187 -17.31 7.27 -2.15
N THR A 188 -17.00 6.69 -1.00
CA THR A 188 -16.13 7.30 0.01
C THR A 188 -14.74 7.61 -0.54
N LEU A 189 -14.10 6.67 -1.23
CA LEU A 189 -12.77 6.90 -1.81
C LEU A 189 -12.82 7.91 -2.95
N SER A 190 -13.90 7.92 -3.73
CA SER A 190 -14.15 8.99 -4.71
C SER A 190 -14.23 10.37 -4.04
N ALA A 191 -14.90 10.48 -2.89
CA ALA A 191 -15.01 11.74 -2.14
C ALA A 191 -13.67 12.14 -1.48
N LEU A 192 -12.92 11.17 -0.96
CA LEU A 192 -11.60 11.38 -0.33
C LEU A 192 -10.54 11.82 -1.35
N SER A 193 -10.65 11.36 -2.61
CA SER A 193 -9.79 11.74 -3.73
C SER A 193 -8.29 11.55 -3.43
N PRO A 194 -7.78 10.30 -3.33
CA PRO A 194 -6.36 10.04 -3.07
C PRO A 194 -5.44 10.75 -4.06
N ARG A 195 -4.40 11.42 -3.54
CA ARG A 195 -3.37 12.13 -4.33
C ARG A 195 -1.98 11.75 -3.85
N ARG A 196 -1.00 11.69 -4.75
CA ARG A 196 0.37 11.25 -4.42
C ARG A 196 0.94 11.98 -3.19
N GLY A 197 1.59 11.23 -2.33
CA GLY A 197 2.27 11.70 -1.11
C GLY A 197 1.37 12.05 0.07
N LYS A 198 0.05 11.80 -0.02
CA LYS A 198 -0.92 12.23 0.98
C LYS A 198 -1.14 11.22 2.11
N LEU A 199 -1.36 11.75 3.31
CA LEU A 199 -1.66 10.99 4.53
C LEU A 199 -3.16 11.01 4.84
N LEU A 200 -3.74 9.82 5.05
CA LEU A 200 -5.12 9.64 5.50
C LEU A 200 -5.18 9.26 6.99
N TRP A 201 -6.10 9.85 7.75
CA TRP A 201 -6.61 9.23 8.98
C TRP A 201 -7.91 8.48 8.70
N ASP A 202 -7.99 7.23 9.11
CA ASP A 202 -9.20 6.40 9.08
C ASP A 202 -9.70 6.22 10.53
N ILE A 203 -10.65 7.06 10.95
CA ILE A 203 -11.15 7.11 12.34
C ILE A 203 -12.34 6.16 12.47
N GLY A 204 -12.24 5.20 13.38
CA GLY A 204 -13.24 4.12 13.50
C GLY A 204 -13.06 3.11 12.37
N ALA A 205 -11.81 2.69 12.15
CA ALA A 205 -11.39 1.98 10.95
C ALA A 205 -12.06 0.60 10.77
N GLY A 206 -12.51 -0.06 11.85
CA GLY A 206 -13.18 -1.35 11.78
C GLY A 206 -12.30 -2.44 11.17
N SER A 207 -12.54 -2.78 9.89
CA SER A 207 -11.69 -3.72 9.15
C SER A 207 -10.48 -3.07 8.44
N GLY A 208 -10.38 -1.74 8.46
CA GLY A 208 -9.34 -0.95 7.79
C GLY A 208 -9.57 -0.78 6.29
N SER A 209 -10.77 -1.10 5.80
CA SER A 209 -11.04 -1.19 4.37
C SER A 209 -10.85 0.12 3.60
N ILE A 210 -11.07 1.28 4.22
CA ILE A 210 -10.85 2.59 3.59
C ILE A 210 -9.35 2.90 3.54
N ALA A 211 -8.64 2.78 4.67
CA ALA A 211 -7.19 2.97 4.71
C ALA A 211 -6.42 2.05 3.75
N ILE A 212 -6.83 0.78 3.64
CA ILE A 212 -6.20 -0.20 2.76
C ILE A 212 -6.39 0.21 1.29
N GLU A 213 -7.62 0.46 0.85
CA GLU A 213 -7.87 0.84 -0.54
C GLU A 213 -7.30 2.23 -0.90
N TRP A 214 -7.17 3.13 0.08
CA TRP A 214 -6.41 4.36 -0.06
C TRP A 214 -4.94 4.08 -0.39
N MET A 215 -4.26 3.25 0.40
CA MET A 215 -2.85 2.91 0.18
C MET A 215 -2.62 2.11 -1.11
N LEU A 216 -3.59 1.31 -1.55
CA LEU A 216 -3.52 0.59 -2.83
C LEU A 216 -3.54 1.50 -4.05
N ALA A 217 -4.09 2.73 -3.94
CA ALA A 217 -4.18 3.63 -5.08
C ALA A 217 -2.81 4.10 -5.59
N HIS A 218 -1.81 4.20 -4.71
CA HIS A 218 -0.44 4.55 -5.10
C HIS A 218 0.57 4.27 -3.98
N PRO A 219 1.79 3.76 -4.26
CA PRO A 219 2.82 3.44 -3.24
C PRO A 219 3.30 4.61 -2.37
N SER A 220 3.01 5.86 -2.74
CA SER A 220 3.37 7.05 -1.95
C SER A 220 2.32 7.41 -0.89
N LEU A 221 1.16 6.77 -0.93
CA LEU A 221 0.04 7.07 -0.04
C LEU A 221 0.25 6.35 1.28
N ASN A 222 0.02 7.08 2.36
CA ASN A 222 0.11 6.54 3.71
C ASN A 222 -1.23 6.72 4.42
N ALA A 223 -1.49 5.87 5.40
CA ALA A 223 -2.67 6.00 6.24
C ALA A 223 -2.35 5.61 7.69
N ILE A 224 -3.09 6.20 8.62
CA ILE A 224 -3.16 5.81 10.03
C ILE A 224 -4.59 5.38 10.31
N ALA A 225 -4.77 4.12 10.69
CA ALA A 225 -6.05 3.56 11.10
C ALA A 225 -6.19 3.66 12.62
N ILE A 226 -7.24 4.32 13.08
CA ILE A 226 -7.53 4.52 14.51
C ILE A 226 -8.73 3.64 14.88
N GLU A 227 -8.51 2.70 15.80
CA GLU A 227 -9.51 1.70 16.21
C GLU A 227 -9.38 1.38 17.70
N ALA A 228 -10.49 1.45 18.45
CA ALA A 228 -10.49 1.25 19.89
C ALA A 228 -10.49 -0.25 20.26
N ASN A 229 -11.14 -1.09 19.45
CA ASN A 229 -11.24 -2.51 19.73
C ASN A 229 -9.92 -3.23 19.39
N PRO A 230 -9.26 -3.91 20.37
CA PRO A 230 -7.97 -4.55 20.15
C PRO A 230 -7.99 -5.65 19.07
N GLU A 231 -9.09 -6.41 18.98
CA GLU A 231 -9.21 -7.45 17.96
C GLU A 231 -9.27 -6.81 16.58
N ARG A 232 -10.14 -5.80 16.41
CA ARG A 232 -10.27 -5.09 15.13
C ARG A 232 -8.96 -4.43 14.72
N ALA A 233 -8.24 -3.83 15.66
CA ALA A 233 -6.89 -3.30 15.42
C ALA A 233 -5.94 -4.40 14.90
N ALA A 234 -5.93 -5.59 15.52
CA ALA A 234 -5.13 -6.72 15.04
C ALA A 234 -5.59 -7.20 13.64
N ARG A 235 -6.90 -7.18 13.39
CA ARG A 235 -7.52 -7.55 12.11
C ARG A 235 -7.11 -6.61 10.98
N ILE A 236 -7.05 -5.30 11.25
CA ILE A 236 -6.56 -4.29 10.30
C ILE A 236 -5.15 -4.67 9.84
N GLY A 237 -4.26 -5.08 10.76
CA GLY A 237 -2.90 -5.53 10.42
C GLY A 237 -2.88 -6.76 9.51
N ARG A 238 -3.72 -7.77 9.80
CA ARG A 238 -3.85 -8.97 8.94
C ARG A 238 -4.38 -8.63 7.55
N ASN A 239 -5.41 -7.78 7.47
CA ASN A 239 -5.92 -7.28 6.20
C ASN A 239 -4.83 -6.50 5.43
N ALA A 240 -4.14 -5.55 6.07
CA ALA A 240 -3.10 -4.75 5.45
C ALA A 240 -2.00 -5.62 4.80
N ALA A 241 -1.51 -6.64 5.52
CA ALA A 241 -0.58 -7.62 4.96
C ALA A 241 -1.18 -8.40 3.79
N ALA A 242 -2.41 -8.90 3.93
CA ALA A 242 -3.09 -9.67 2.88
C ALA A 242 -3.33 -8.85 1.59
N PHE A 243 -3.53 -7.54 1.68
CA PHE A 243 -3.67 -6.65 0.52
C PHE A 243 -2.34 -6.13 -0.02
N GLY A 244 -1.22 -6.34 0.68
CA GLY A 244 0.09 -5.85 0.25
C GLY A 244 0.37 -4.39 0.59
N VAL A 245 -0.27 -3.88 1.66
CA VAL A 245 -0.01 -2.57 2.25
C VAL A 245 0.43 -2.68 3.73
N PRO A 246 1.44 -3.52 4.05
CA PRO A 246 1.84 -3.80 5.43
C PRO A 246 2.40 -2.58 6.19
N GLY A 247 2.63 -1.46 5.49
CA GLY A 247 3.00 -0.18 6.09
C GLY A 247 1.85 0.62 6.69
N LEU A 248 0.60 0.12 6.66
CA LEU A 248 -0.53 0.77 7.31
C LEU A 248 -0.26 0.92 8.81
N ALA A 249 -0.16 2.16 9.30
CA ALA A 249 0.00 2.44 10.71
C ALA A 249 -1.32 2.22 11.44
N ILE A 250 -1.27 1.59 12.61
CA ILE A 250 -2.45 1.26 13.42
C ILE A 250 -2.28 1.86 14.80
N VAL A 251 -3.22 2.69 15.20
CA VAL A 251 -3.29 3.30 16.52
C VAL A 251 -4.47 2.68 17.25
N GLN A 252 -4.17 1.85 18.25
CA GLN A 252 -5.21 1.30 19.11
C GLN A 252 -5.61 2.34 20.15
N GLY A 253 -6.82 2.87 20.03
CA GLY A 253 -7.34 3.89 20.95
C GLY A 253 -8.62 4.54 20.47
N THR A 254 -9.17 5.42 21.32
CA THR A 254 -10.42 6.12 21.05
C THR A 254 -10.15 7.57 20.69
N ALA A 255 -10.67 8.03 19.55
CA ALA A 255 -10.69 9.44 19.21
C ALA A 255 -11.63 10.20 20.19
N PRO A 256 -11.35 11.47 20.54
CA PRO A 256 -10.29 12.32 19.99
C PRO A 256 -8.91 12.10 20.64
N ALA A 257 -8.81 11.44 21.80
CA ALA A 257 -7.56 11.30 22.53
C ALA A 257 -6.45 10.58 21.73
N ALA A 258 -6.82 9.53 20.98
CA ALA A 258 -5.89 8.79 20.13
C ALA A 258 -5.38 9.58 18.91
N LEU A 259 -5.92 10.78 18.65
CA LEU A 259 -5.45 11.66 17.58
C LEU A 259 -4.28 12.55 18.03
N ALA A 260 -3.98 12.58 19.32
CA ALA A 260 -2.86 13.35 19.87
C ALA A 260 -1.53 12.84 19.30
N ASP A 261 -0.60 13.77 19.03
CA ASP A 261 0.76 13.53 18.55
C ASP A 261 0.90 12.77 17.22
N LEU A 262 -0.21 12.54 16.52
CA LEU A 262 -0.19 11.98 15.17
C LEU A 262 0.28 13.03 14.16
N GLU A 263 0.96 12.55 13.10
CA GLU A 263 1.29 13.39 11.96
C GLU A 263 0.01 13.99 11.34
N THR A 264 0.08 15.28 11.06
CA THR A 264 -1.03 16.07 10.52
C THR A 264 -1.55 15.48 9.19
N PRO A 265 -2.83 15.13 9.09
CA PRO A 265 -3.36 14.45 7.90
C PRO A 265 -3.66 15.43 6.76
N ASP A 266 -3.64 14.92 5.53
CA ASP A 266 -4.15 15.59 4.35
C ASP A 266 -5.60 15.22 4.04
N ALA A 267 -6.02 14.03 4.48
CA ALA A 267 -7.38 13.54 4.34
C ALA A 267 -7.81 12.85 5.64
N ILE A 268 -9.09 12.96 5.97
CA ILE A 268 -9.68 12.27 7.11
C ILE A 268 -10.94 11.57 6.65
N PHE A 269 -11.06 10.30 6.98
CA PHE A 269 -12.32 9.56 6.94
C PHE A 269 -12.81 9.31 8.36
N ILE A 270 -14.10 9.57 8.59
CA ILE A 270 -14.78 9.25 9.86
C ILE A 270 -15.88 8.22 9.57
N GLY A 271 -15.65 7.01 10.07
CA GLY A 271 -16.59 5.89 10.00
C GLY A 271 -17.43 5.75 11.28
N GLY A 272 -17.61 4.50 11.72
CA GLY A 272 -18.38 4.17 12.92
C GLY A 272 -17.64 4.62 14.19
N GLY A 273 -18.16 5.64 14.85
CA GLY A 273 -17.56 6.25 16.05
C GLY A 273 -17.58 7.79 16.07
N GLY A 274 -17.96 8.43 14.95
CA GLY A 274 -18.02 9.89 14.85
C GLY A 274 -19.23 10.56 15.51
N SER A 275 -20.09 9.81 16.21
CA SER A 275 -21.28 10.37 16.88
C SER A 275 -20.93 11.29 18.04
N ASP A 276 -19.69 11.23 18.53
CA ASP A 276 -19.15 12.20 19.46
C ASP A 276 -18.73 13.48 18.70
N PRO A 277 -19.39 14.64 18.96
CA PRO A 277 -19.03 15.90 18.32
C PRO A 277 -17.56 16.28 18.50
N ASP A 278 -16.93 15.89 19.60
CA ASP A 278 -15.54 16.24 19.92
C ASP A 278 -14.55 15.57 18.96
N VAL A 279 -14.90 14.39 18.42
CA VAL A 279 -14.11 13.69 17.39
C VAL A 279 -14.07 14.49 16.11
N LEU A 280 -15.22 14.98 15.66
CA LEU A 280 -15.34 15.74 14.41
C LEU A 280 -14.61 17.08 14.53
N ASP A 281 -14.74 17.75 15.67
CA ASP A 281 -14.04 19.00 15.94
C ASP A 281 -12.51 18.80 16.03
N ALA A 282 -12.05 17.72 16.67
CA ALA A 282 -10.63 17.38 16.70
C ALA A 282 -10.07 17.08 15.30
N ALA A 283 -10.82 16.32 14.49
CA ALA A 283 -10.46 16.01 13.11
C ALA A 283 -10.35 17.27 12.24
N ILE A 284 -11.35 18.18 12.29
CA ILE A 284 -11.34 19.44 11.54
C ILE A 284 -10.13 20.31 11.94
N ARG A 285 -9.82 20.38 13.24
CA ARG A 285 -8.65 21.13 13.72
C ARG A 285 -7.35 20.54 13.20
N ALA A 286 -7.19 19.22 13.24
CA ALA A 286 -5.98 18.53 12.81
C ALA A 286 -5.73 18.59 11.29
N LEU A 287 -6.77 18.63 10.46
CA LEU A 287 -6.63 18.60 9.00
C LEU A 287 -5.81 19.79 8.45
N HIS A 288 -4.91 19.56 7.49
CA HIS A 288 -4.23 20.65 6.77
C HIS A 288 -5.22 21.55 5.99
N PRO A 289 -4.93 22.85 5.80
CA PRO A 289 -5.62 23.67 4.80
C PRO A 289 -5.57 23.01 3.40
N GLY A 290 -6.69 23.02 2.68
CA GLY A 290 -6.89 22.27 1.43
C GLY A 290 -7.07 20.75 1.61
N GLY A 291 -7.03 20.26 2.84
CA GLY A 291 -7.28 18.85 3.16
C GLY A 291 -8.76 18.49 3.09
N ARG A 292 -9.06 17.20 2.91
CA ARG A 292 -10.44 16.70 2.75
C ARG A 292 -10.91 15.90 3.95
N LEU A 293 -12.13 16.17 4.42
CA LEU A 293 -12.82 15.38 5.43
C LEU A 293 -14.04 14.72 4.80
N VAL A 294 -14.15 13.40 4.93
CA VAL A 294 -15.33 12.63 4.53
C VAL A 294 -15.86 11.87 5.73
N ALA A 295 -17.14 12.02 6.04
CA ALA A 295 -17.79 11.33 7.15
C ALA A 295 -19.06 10.62 6.68
N ASN A 296 -19.26 9.37 7.12
CA ASN A 296 -20.43 8.57 6.78
C ASN A 296 -21.29 8.31 8.02
N ALA A 297 -22.56 8.70 7.97
CA ALA A 297 -23.56 8.47 9.00
C ALA A 297 -24.54 7.36 8.61
N VAL A 298 -24.82 6.44 9.54
CA VAL A 298 -25.92 5.45 9.44
C VAL A 298 -26.98 5.64 10.54
N THR A 299 -26.63 6.33 11.63
CA THR A 299 -27.56 6.65 12.73
C THR A 299 -28.10 8.07 12.57
N LEU A 300 -29.27 8.34 13.14
CA LEU A 300 -29.93 9.65 13.04
C LEU A 300 -29.14 10.74 13.78
N GLU A 301 -28.49 10.39 14.88
CA GLU A 301 -27.67 11.31 15.68
C GLU A 301 -26.46 11.80 14.89
N MET A 302 -25.75 10.87 14.24
CA MET A 302 -24.63 11.23 13.37
C MET A 302 -25.11 11.98 12.14
N GLU A 303 -26.26 11.61 11.57
CA GLU A 303 -26.86 12.32 10.44
C GLU A 303 -27.19 13.78 10.80
N ALA A 304 -27.79 14.03 11.97
CA ALA A 304 -28.07 15.37 12.46
C ALA A 304 -26.78 16.19 12.67
N LEU A 305 -25.72 15.57 13.20
CA LEU A 305 -24.41 16.21 13.33
C LEU A 305 -23.84 16.62 11.96
N LEU A 306 -23.89 15.73 10.97
CA LEU A 306 -23.40 16.03 9.62
C LEU A 306 -24.21 17.12 8.92
N ILE A 307 -25.53 17.14 9.10
CA ILE A 307 -26.39 18.22 8.58
C ILE A 307 -25.99 19.57 9.20
N ALA A 308 -25.79 19.62 10.52
CA ALA A 308 -25.38 20.84 11.20
C ALA A 308 -23.99 21.33 10.74
N ARG A 309 -23.03 20.42 10.49
CA ARG A 309 -21.72 20.80 9.94
C ARG A 309 -21.80 21.27 8.50
N HIS A 310 -22.63 20.65 7.68
CA HIS A 310 -22.88 21.12 6.33
C HIS A 310 -23.47 22.54 6.32
N ASP A 311 -24.44 22.83 7.19
CA ASP A 311 -25.02 24.18 7.32
C ASP A 311 -23.98 25.23 7.75
N GLY A 312 -23.12 24.88 8.71
CA GLY A 312 -22.11 25.79 9.24
C GLY A 312 -20.83 25.95 8.39
N LEU A 313 -20.39 24.91 7.68
CA LEU A 313 -19.09 24.86 7.00
C LEU A 313 -19.19 24.63 5.48
N GLY A 314 -20.38 24.33 4.97
CA GLY A 314 -20.61 23.97 3.57
C GLY A 314 -20.14 22.54 3.23
N GLY A 315 -19.56 22.38 2.05
CA GLY A 315 -19.23 21.07 1.50
C GLY A 315 -20.41 20.44 0.76
N THR A 316 -20.42 19.12 0.62
CA THR A 316 -21.49 18.37 -0.03
C THR A 316 -22.08 17.33 0.91
N LEU A 317 -23.41 17.24 0.91
CA LEU A 317 -24.15 16.21 1.66
C LEU A 317 -24.86 15.29 0.66
N THR A 318 -24.51 14.00 0.68
CA THR A 318 -25.01 13.00 -0.25
C THR A 318 -25.74 11.90 0.51
N ARG A 319 -26.98 11.58 0.13
CA ARG A 319 -27.70 10.40 0.61
C ARG A 319 -27.47 9.22 -0.34
N ILE A 320 -27.01 8.10 0.19
CA ILE A 320 -26.66 6.89 -0.56
C ILE A 320 -27.61 5.75 -0.13
N SER A 321 -28.37 5.22 -1.07
CA SER A 321 -29.27 4.08 -0.87
C SER A 321 -28.91 2.97 -1.83
N VAL A 322 -28.62 1.79 -1.28
CA VAL A 322 -28.24 0.59 -2.05
C VAL A 322 -29.16 -0.56 -1.67
N ALA A 323 -29.64 -1.30 -2.66
CA ALA A 323 -30.38 -2.54 -2.46
C ALA A 323 -29.73 -3.66 -3.27
N ARG A 324 -29.72 -4.87 -2.70
CA ARG A 324 -29.22 -6.07 -3.39
C ARG A 324 -30.32 -7.12 -3.46
N ALA A 325 -30.29 -7.91 -4.53
CA ALA A 325 -31.17 -9.05 -4.66
C ALA A 325 -30.93 -10.05 -3.50
N ALA A 326 -32.00 -10.50 -2.88
CA ALA A 326 -31.99 -11.53 -1.85
C ALA A 326 -33.20 -12.44 -2.02
N SER A 327 -33.09 -13.67 -1.50
CA SER A 327 -34.20 -14.63 -1.54
C SER A 327 -35.37 -14.16 -0.68
N VAL A 328 -36.58 -14.29 -1.24
CA VAL A 328 -37.86 -14.06 -0.57
C VAL A 328 -38.71 -15.31 -0.83
N GLY A 329 -38.64 -16.29 0.07
CA GLY A 329 -39.17 -17.63 -0.19
C GLY A 329 -38.44 -18.28 -1.37
N SER A 330 -39.17 -18.71 -2.40
CA SER A 330 -38.64 -19.24 -3.66
C SER A 330 -38.34 -18.17 -4.72
N MET A 331 -38.68 -16.91 -4.44
CA MET A 331 -38.52 -15.78 -5.37
C MET A 331 -37.33 -14.91 -4.98
N THR A 332 -37.02 -13.92 -5.82
CA THR A 332 -35.97 -12.92 -5.57
C THR A 332 -36.61 -11.55 -5.40
N GLY A 333 -36.18 -10.81 -4.38
CA GLY A 333 -36.61 -9.43 -4.13
C GLY A 333 -35.45 -8.52 -3.76
N TRP A 334 -35.68 -7.21 -3.80
CA TRP A 334 -34.70 -6.22 -3.34
C TRP A 334 -34.68 -6.15 -1.82
N LYS A 335 -33.51 -6.42 -1.23
CA LYS A 335 -33.24 -6.15 0.18
C LYS A 335 -32.47 -4.82 0.29
N PRO A 336 -33.12 -3.72 0.73
CA PRO A 336 -32.41 -2.46 0.94
C PRO A 336 -31.46 -2.56 2.13
N ALA A 337 -30.30 -1.92 2.01
CA ALA A 337 -29.44 -1.61 3.14
C ALA A 337 -29.94 -0.33 3.83
N MET A 338 -29.50 -0.10 5.07
CA MET A 338 -29.72 1.20 5.72
C MET A 338 -29.08 2.30 4.87
N PRO A 339 -29.81 3.39 4.54
CA PRO A 339 -29.24 4.52 3.82
C PRO A 339 -28.08 5.16 4.60
N ILE A 340 -27.10 5.66 3.88
CA ILE A 340 -25.95 6.36 4.45
C ILE A 340 -26.02 7.82 4.05
N THR A 341 -25.79 8.72 4.98
CA THR A 341 -25.58 10.14 4.71
C THR A 341 -24.08 10.41 4.75
N GLN A 342 -23.51 10.81 3.61
CA GLN A 342 -22.10 11.15 3.48
C GLN A 342 -21.95 12.66 3.43
N TRP A 343 -21.11 13.22 4.29
CA TRP A 343 -20.65 14.60 4.20
C TRP A 343 -19.21 14.63 3.70
N SER A 344 -18.93 15.48 2.72
CA SER A 344 -17.59 15.73 2.18
C SER A 344 -17.29 17.22 2.22
N TRP A 345 -16.16 17.58 2.80
CA TRP A 345 -15.76 18.96 3.01
C TRP A 345 -14.26 19.15 2.78
N GLU A 346 -13.88 20.27 2.20
CA GLU A 346 -12.49 20.67 2.02
C GLU A 346 -12.20 21.85 2.95
N LYS A 347 -11.12 21.75 3.73
CA LYS A 347 -10.73 22.80 4.67
C LYS A 347 -10.23 24.02 3.90
N PRO A 348 -10.79 25.23 4.14
CA PRO A 348 -10.34 26.45 3.49
C PRO A 348 -8.86 26.79 3.71
#